data_AF-A0A3P1SHL5-F1
#
_entry.id   AF-A0A3P1SHL5-F1
#
_cell.length_a   1.000
_cell.length_b   1.000
_cell.length_c   1.000
_cell.angle_alpha   90.00
_cell.angle_beta   90.00
_cell.angle_gamma   90.00
#
_symmetry.space_group_name_H-M   'P 1'
#
loop_
_entity.id
_entity.type
_entity.pdbx_description
1 polymer ?
#
loop_
_entity_poly.entity_id
_entity_poly.type
_entity_poly.pdbx_seq_one_letter_code
_entity_poly.pdbx_strand_id
1 'polypeptide(L)'
;MKQYKREKDGVTEFFREPLIKDGKQIFNASEEEMNAAGWEEYNPPPASVENYEPAYEEKVVMLIRERYSVDDEIALLRQRNIKEQEYREYFEFCERCKERARTENSTDSAGE
;
A
#
# COMPACT_ATOMS: atom_id res chain seq x y z
N MET A 1 19.33 5.17 0.82
CA MET A 1 20.31 4.07 0.78
C MET A 1 20.10 3.37 -0.55
N LYS A 2 21.09 3.37 -1.45
CA LYS A 2 20.95 2.65 -2.73
C LYS A 2 20.87 1.16 -2.43
N GLN A 3 19.93 0.48 -3.08
CA GLN A 3 19.88 -0.98 -3.07
C GLN A 3 20.49 -1.48 -4.37
N TYR A 4 21.10 -2.65 -4.31
CA TYR A 4 21.66 -3.30 -5.48
C TYR A 4 21.05 -4.69 -5.62
N LYS A 5 20.90 -5.16 -6.85
CA LYS A 5 20.43 -6.51 -7.16
C LYS A 5 21.36 -7.21 -8.15
N ARG A 6 21.18 -8.51 -8.30
CA ARG A 6 21.72 -9.29 -9.40
C ARG A 6 20.74 -10.41 -9.75
N GLU A 7 20.79 -10.88 -10.99
CA GLU A 7 20.04 -12.06 -11.42
C GLU A 7 20.96 -13.29 -11.33
N LYS A 8 20.53 -14.31 -10.57
CA LYS A 8 21.26 -15.56 -10.45
C LYS A 8 20.28 -16.73 -10.51
N ASP A 9 20.51 -17.66 -11.42
CA ASP A 9 19.67 -18.85 -11.61
C ASP A 9 18.17 -18.53 -11.79
N GLY A 10 17.84 -17.38 -12.40
CA GLY A 10 16.47 -16.91 -12.62
C GLY A 10 15.81 -16.28 -11.39
N VAL A 11 16.58 -16.03 -10.32
CA VAL A 11 16.12 -15.37 -9.10
C VAL A 11 16.83 -14.03 -8.94
N THR A 12 16.05 -12.98 -8.68
CA THR A 12 16.58 -11.68 -8.28
C THR A 12 17.09 -11.73 -6.84
N GLU A 13 18.40 -11.63 -6.66
CA GLU A 13 19.04 -11.51 -5.36
C GLU A 13 19.28 -10.03 -5.03
N PHE A 14 18.96 -9.62 -3.79
CA PHE A 14 19.25 -8.28 -3.29
C PHE A 14 20.52 -8.28 -2.45
N PHE A 15 21.35 -7.26 -2.62
CA PHE A 15 22.58 -7.09 -1.86
C PHE A 15 22.28 -6.87 -0.37
N ARG A 16 22.70 -7.83 0.46
CA ARG A 16 22.51 -7.80 1.93
C ARG A 16 23.79 -8.03 2.72
N GLU A 17 24.84 -8.47 2.05
CA GLU A 17 26.12 -8.85 2.64
C GLU A 17 27.17 -7.76 2.38
N PRO A 18 28.23 -7.67 3.19
CA PRO A 18 29.34 -6.77 2.88
C PRO A 18 30.05 -7.19 1.59
N LEU A 19 30.48 -6.20 0.79
CA LEU A 19 31.29 -6.48 -0.39
C LEU A 19 32.70 -6.88 0.06
N ILE A 20 33.17 -8.05 -0.37
CA ILE A 20 34.52 -8.55 -0.09
C ILE A 20 35.37 -8.45 -1.36
N LYS A 21 36.51 -7.77 -1.28
CA LYS A 21 37.52 -7.68 -2.34
C LYS A 21 38.89 -7.95 -1.75
N ASP A 22 39.65 -8.85 -2.36
CA ASP A 22 40.98 -9.26 -1.90
C ASP A 22 41.01 -9.71 -0.41
N GLY A 23 39.94 -10.36 0.04
CA GLY A 23 39.78 -10.82 1.42
C GLY A 23 39.49 -9.71 2.44
N LYS A 24 39.22 -8.47 2.00
CA LYS A 24 38.86 -7.34 2.86
C LYS A 24 37.44 -6.88 2.58
N GLN A 25 36.73 -6.55 3.65
CA GLN A 25 35.44 -5.87 3.56
C GLN A 25 35.63 -4.45 3.05
N ILE A 26 34.92 -4.13 1.97
CA ILE A 26 34.77 -2.76 1.49
C ILE A 26 33.59 -2.15 2.24
N PHE A 27 33.86 -1.08 2.96
CA PHE A 27 32.84 -0.24 3.57
C PHE A 27 32.41 0.82 2.57
N ASN A 28 31.11 1.03 2.41
CA ASN A 28 30.54 1.99 1.45
C ASN A 28 31.10 1.80 0.03
N ALA A 29 30.98 0.59 -0.50
CA ALA A 29 31.42 0.26 -1.85
C ALA A 29 30.88 1.27 -2.87
N SER A 30 31.75 1.71 -3.78
CA SER A 30 31.36 2.61 -4.86
C SER A 30 30.46 1.89 -5.87
N GLU A 31 29.74 2.64 -6.69
CA GLU A 31 28.93 2.08 -7.76
C GLU A 31 29.78 1.25 -8.75
N GLU A 32 31.01 1.70 -9.04
CA GLU A 32 31.96 0.97 -9.87
C GLU A 32 32.37 -0.38 -9.24
N GLU A 33 32.57 -0.41 -7.92
CA GLU A 33 32.92 -1.64 -7.20
C GLU A 33 31.75 -2.63 -7.14
N MET A 34 30.52 -2.12 -6.95
CA MET A 34 29.30 -2.93 -7.00
C MET A 34 29.09 -3.52 -8.39
N ASN A 35 29.20 -2.70 -9.44
CA ASN A 35 29.07 -3.13 -10.82
C ASN A 35 30.16 -4.16 -11.21
N ALA A 36 31.42 -3.93 -10.79
CA ALA A 36 32.52 -4.86 -11.03
C ALA A 36 32.32 -6.22 -10.34
N ALA A 37 31.58 -6.24 -9.23
CA ALA A 37 31.17 -7.46 -8.53
C ALA A 37 29.86 -8.08 -9.06
N GLY A 38 29.31 -7.55 -10.16
CA GLY A 38 28.10 -8.06 -10.82
C GLY A 38 26.80 -7.64 -10.15
N TRP A 39 26.81 -6.60 -9.33
CA TRP A 39 25.62 -6.00 -8.72
C TRP A 39 25.23 -4.74 -9.48
N GLU A 40 23.96 -4.64 -9.88
CA GLU A 40 23.39 -3.44 -10.52
C GLU A 40 22.51 -2.66 -9.55
N GLU A 41 22.40 -1.34 -9.71
CA GLU A 41 21.50 -0.52 -8.90
C GLU A 41 20.04 -0.97 -9.10
N TYR A 42 19.37 -1.29 -7.99
CA TYR A 42 17.96 -1.65 -8.02
C TYR A 42 17.12 -0.39 -8.16
N ASN A 43 16.49 -0.24 -9.33
CA ASN A 43 15.41 0.70 -9.52
C ASN A 43 14.08 -0.05 -9.32
N PRO A 44 13.37 0.15 -8.19
CA PRO A 44 12.10 -0.51 -7.97
C PRO A 44 11.12 -0.13 -9.08
N PRO A 45 10.29 -1.07 -9.56
CA PRO A 45 9.18 -0.70 -10.43
C PRO A 45 8.32 0.35 -9.70
N PRO A 46 7.66 1.26 -10.45
CA PRO A 46 6.69 2.16 -9.83
C PRO A 46 5.70 1.32 -9.03
N ALA A 47 5.32 1.78 -7.84
CA ALA A 47 4.35 1.08 -7.01
C ALA A 47 3.09 0.79 -7.85
N SER A 48 2.88 -0.48 -8.20
CA SER A 48 1.72 -0.88 -8.98
C SER A 48 0.55 -1.01 -8.01
N VAL A 49 -0.51 -0.23 -8.26
CA VAL A 49 -1.81 -0.35 -7.58
C VAL A 49 -2.55 -1.64 -7.96
N GLU A 50 -2.06 -2.38 -8.97
CA GLU A 50 -2.71 -3.58 -9.52
C GLU A 50 -2.93 -4.70 -8.49
N ASN A 51 -2.18 -4.73 -7.39
CA ASN A 51 -2.36 -5.71 -6.32
C ASN A 51 -2.65 -5.06 -4.95
N TYR A 52 -3.14 -3.83 -4.94
CA TYR A 52 -3.56 -3.19 -3.69
C TYR A 52 -4.95 -3.70 -3.30
N GLU A 53 -5.00 -4.61 -2.33
CA GLU A 53 -6.23 -4.89 -1.62
C GLU A 53 -6.36 -3.93 -0.44
N PRO A 54 -7.24 -2.91 -0.52
CA PRO A 54 -7.44 -2.00 0.59
C PRO A 54 -7.93 -2.77 1.82
N ALA A 55 -7.42 -2.39 2.98
CA ALA A 55 -7.94 -2.87 4.26
C ALA A 55 -9.44 -2.58 4.36
N TYR A 56 -10.14 -3.35 5.18
CA TYR A 56 -11.60 -3.21 5.37
C TYR A 56 -12.01 -1.76 5.65
N GLU A 57 -11.31 -1.09 6.57
CA GLU A 57 -11.58 0.29 6.96
C GLU A 57 -11.45 1.25 5.78
N GLU A 58 -10.48 1.01 4.89
CA GLU A 58 -10.27 1.84 3.71
C GLU A 58 -11.33 1.58 2.64
N LYS A 59 -11.75 0.33 2.43
CA LYS A 59 -12.90 0.01 1.56
C LYS A 59 -14.16 0.73 2.03
N VAL A 60 -14.44 0.72 3.33
CA VAL A 60 -15.60 1.44 3.90
C VAL A 60 -15.50 2.94 3.63
N VAL A 61 -14.32 3.54 3.83
CA VAL A 61 -14.10 4.96 3.56
C VAL A 61 -14.26 5.28 2.07
N MET A 62 -13.74 4.44 1.18
CA MET A 62 -13.90 4.60 -0.27
C MET A 62 -15.39 4.60 -0.66
N LEU A 63 -16.17 3.63 -0.16
CA LEU A 63 -17.60 3.54 -0.40
C LEU A 63 -18.37 4.75 0.13
N ILE A 64 -17.99 5.29 1.30
CA ILE A 64 -18.61 6.51 1.84
C ILE A 64 -18.30 7.71 0.92
N ARG A 65 -17.06 7.78 0.43
CA ARG A 65 -16.55 8.87 -0.42
C ARG A 65 -17.06 8.85 -1.85
N GLU A 66 -17.72 7.77 -2.30
CA GLU A 66 -18.49 7.79 -3.54
C GLU A 66 -19.65 8.79 -3.49
N ARG A 67 -20.16 9.09 -2.29
CA ARG A 67 -21.33 9.96 -2.09
C ARG A 67 -21.04 11.25 -1.34
N TYR A 68 -20.12 11.23 -0.37
CA TYR A 68 -19.83 12.38 0.48
C TYR A 68 -18.36 12.78 0.36
N SER A 69 -18.08 14.06 0.15
CA SER A 69 -16.72 14.55 0.29
C SER A 69 -16.33 14.60 1.77
N VAL A 70 -15.02 14.68 2.07
CA VAL A 70 -14.54 14.79 3.45
C VAL A 70 -15.14 16.01 4.16
N ASP A 71 -15.33 17.12 3.43
CA ASP A 71 -15.95 18.32 3.99
C ASP A 71 -17.44 18.12 4.31
N ASP A 72 -18.17 17.37 3.47
CA ASP A 72 -19.58 17.01 3.74
C ASP A 72 -19.69 16.13 4.99
N GLU A 73 -18.82 15.12 5.12
CA GLU A 73 -18.78 14.24 6.29
C GLU A 73 -18.55 15.05 7.58
N ILE A 74 -17.59 15.98 7.56
CA ILE A 74 -17.29 16.84 8.70
C ILE A 74 -18.49 17.75 9.03
N ALA A 75 -19.15 18.32 8.01
CA ALA A 75 -20.33 19.16 8.20
C ALA A 75 -21.49 18.39 8.86
N LEU A 76 -21.78 17.19 8.37
CA LEU A 76 -22.81 16.28 8.91
C LEU A 76 -22.50 15.89 10.36
N LEU A 77 -21.24 15.57 10.67
CA LEU A 77 -20.80 15.23 12.03
C LEU A 77 -20.94 16.40 13.01
N ARG A 78 -20.61 17.62 12.59
CA ARG A 78 -20.77 18.83 13.43
C ARG A 78 -22.24 19.16 13.69
N GLN A 79 -23.11 18.87 12.73
CA GLN A 79 -24.55 19.13 12.82
C GLN A 79 -25.33 18.00 13.47
N ARG A 80 -24.67 16.97 14.01
CA ARG A 80 -25.30 15.77 14.60
C ARG A 80 -26.50 16.06 15.50
N ASN A 81 -26.39 17.06 16.39
CA ASN A 81 -27.42 17.39 17.36
C ASN A 81 -28.33 18.55 16.92
N ILE A 82 -28.14 19.09 15.71
CA ILE A 82 -28.88 20.24 15.17
C ILE A 82 -29.78 19.78 14.02
N LYS A 83 -29.25 18.89 13.18
CA LYS A 83 -29.93 18.29 12.03
C LYS A 83 -29.89 16.78 12.14
N GLU A 84 -30.56 16.27 13.17
CA GLU A 84 -30.55 14.83 13.51
C GLU A 84 -31.00 13.93 12.36
N GLN A 85 -31.92 14.41 11.52
CA GLN A 85 -32.40 13.65 10.35
C GLN A 85 -31.30 13.50 9.28
N GLU A 86 -30.61 14.59 8.91
CA GLU A 86 -29.50 14.54 7.94
C GLU A 86 -28.35 13.67 8.47
N TYR A 87 -28.05 13.77 9.77
CA TYR A 87 -27.07 12.91 10.42
C TYR A 87 -27.50 11.44 10.43
N ARG A 88 -28.77 11.14 10.70
CA ARG A 88 -29.29 9.77 10.70
C ARG A 88 -29.17 9.13 9.32
N GLU A 89 -29.51 9.86 8.27
CA GLU A 89 -29.37 9.39 6.88
C GLU A 89 -27.92 9.10 6.52
N TYR A 90 -26.99 9.96 6.94
CA TYR A 90 -25.55 9.72 6.81
C TYR A 90 -25.11 8.47 7.58
N PHE A 91 -25.52 8.34 8.84
CA PHE A 91 -25.19 7.18 9.68
C PHE A 91 -25.68 5.87 9.07
N GLU A 92 -26.94 5.81 8.62
CA GLU A 92 -27.50 4.64 7.95
C GLU A 92 -26.76 4.30 6.65
N PHE A 93 -26.31 5.31 5.91
CA PHE A 93 -25.46 5.10 4.73
C PHE A 93 -24.11 4.49 5.10
N CYS A 94 -23.44 5.01 6.14
CA CYS A 94 -22.19 4.42 6.64
C CYS A 94 -22.35 2.95 7.06
N GLU A 95 -23.44 2.59 7.73
CA GLU A 95 -23.71 1.20 8.09
C GLU A 95 -23.92 0.31 6.86
N ARG A 96 -24.63 0.78 5.83
CA ARG A 96 -24.74 0.06 4.54
C ARG A 96 -23.38 -0.13 3.85
N CYS A 97 -22.51 0.89 3.88
CA CYS A 97 -21.14 0.77 3.34
C CYS A 97 -20.33 -0.30 4.08
N LYS A 98 -20.47 -0.40 5.41
CA LYS A 98 -19.82 -1.45 6.23
C LYS A 98 -20.31 -2.85 5.87
N GLU A 99 -21.60 -3.03 5.64
CA GLU A 99 -22.19 -4.31 5.22
C GLU A 99 -21.70 -4.72 3.83
N ARG A 100 -21.68 -3.77 2.89
CA ARG A 100 -21.17 -3.99 1.53
C ARG A 100 -19.70 -4.42 1.54
N ALA A 101 -18.84 -3.68 2.25
CA ALA A 101 -17.42 -4.02 2.37
C ALA A 101 -17.17 -5.41 3.01
N ARG A 102 -18.02 -5.85 3.96
CA ARG A 102 -17.92 -7.22 4.52
C ARG A 102 -18.32 -8.30 3.52
N THR A 103 -19.32 -8.02 2.70
CA THR A 103 -19.83 -8.96 1.69
C THR A 103 -18.79 -9.16 0.60
N GLU A 104 -18.23 -8.05 0.08
CA GLU A 104 -17.17 -8.06 -0.92
C GLU A 104 -15.90 -8.75 -0.40
N ASN A 105 -15.48 -8.49 0.85
CA ASN A 105 -14.37 -9.22 1.48
C ASN A 105 -14.62 -10.73 1.67
N SER A 106 -15.88 -11.17 1.75
CA SER A 106 -16.21 -12.59 1.90
C SER A 106 -16.22 -13.31 0.55
N THR A 107 -16.61 -12.62 -0.53
CA THR A 107 -16.67 -13.19 -1.89
C THR A 107 -15.31 -13.36 -2.54
N ASP A 108 -14.32 -12.55 -2.16
CA ASP A 108 -12.95 -12.64 -2.69
C ASP A 108 -12.19 -13.88 -2.14
N SER A 109 -12.71 -14.53 -1.08
CA SER A 109 -12.10 -15.74 -0.47
C SER A 109 -12.59 -17.08 -1.04
N ALA A 110 -13.51 -17.07 -2.01
CA ALA A 110 -14.17 -18.27 -2.54
C ALA A 110 -13.83 -18.58 -4.01
N GLY A 111 -12.79 -17.93 -4.57
CA GLY A 111 -12.39 -18.07 -5.96
C GLY A 111 -10.88 -18.21 -6.15
N GLU A 112 -10.30 -19.33 -5.71
CA GLU A 112 -9.06 -19.92 -6.23
C GLU A 112 -9.20 -21.44 -6.32
#